data_AF-A0A6N7FFK3-F1
#
_entry.id   AF-A0A6N7FFK3-F1
#
_cell.length_a   1.000
_cell.length_b   1.000
_cell.length_c   1.000
_cell.angle_alpha   90.00
_cell.angle_beta   90.00
_cell.angle_gamma   90.00
#
_symmetry.space_group_name_H-M   'P 1'
#
loop_
_entity.id
_entity.type
_entity.pdbx_description
1 polymer ?
#
loop_
_entity_poly.entity_id
_entity_poly.type
_entity_poly.pdbx_seq_one_letter_code
_entity_poly.pdbx_strand_id
1 'polypeptide(L)'
;MQTVEGTMETPERTTETMGDFRRLLHENMEVISSDLVHLAALVGESVVRGTEALLSGEPALAKEVIDNDDRLDALSLRVEESCFRLLALQGPMASDLRTIVATMRINAELERSGDLMVNVAKGARRISTVEIPPVVRGIVQQMADEATRMLRFAMDSYVDRSGPLGAALHDLDDRLDDLQSEFVAAIFEADERGELPISGAVQLALIARYYERIGDHAVNIGERVQFMAEGVMAGHAHEAALAELERAQPERLGQ
;
A
#
# COMPACT_ATOMS: atom_id res chain seq x y z
N MET A 1 1.46 -68.12 -23.39
CA MET A 1 2.42 -67.00 -23.37
C MET A 1 1.59 -65.74 -23.17
N GLN A 2 1.63 -65.15 -21.98
CA GLN A 2 0.77 -64.04 -21.57
C GLN A 2 1.16 -62.72 -22.26
N THR A 3 0.11 -61.96 -22.50
CA THR A 3 -0.06 -60.58 -22.96
C THR A 3 0.91 -59.56 -22.36
N VAL A 4 1.34 -58.58 -23.18
CA VAL A 4 1.51 -57.18 -22.73
C VAL A 4 0.98 -56.28 -23.85
N GLU A 5 -0.31 -55.93 -23.77
CA GLU A 5 -0.85 -54.77 -24.47
C GLU A 5 -0.34 -53.53 -23.74
N GLY A 6 0.53 -52.77 -24.41
CA GLY A 6 0.93 -51.45 -23.93
C GLY A 6 -0.24 -50.49 -24.12
N THR A 7 -0.97 -50.22 -23.04
CA THR A 7 -1.98 -49.16 -22.99
C THR A 7 -1.26 -47.83 -23.22
N MET A 8 -1.39 -47.28 -24.43
CA MET A 8 -1.05 -45.88 -24.70
C MET A 8 -1.94 -45.00 -23.82
N GLU A 9 -1.36 -44.35 -22.81
CA GLU A 9 -2.01 -43.21 -22.18
C GLU A 9 -2.30 -42.15 -23.25
N THR A 10 -3.58 -41.92 -23.49
CA THR A 10 -4.10 -40.95 -24.46
C THR A 10 -3.72 -39.52 -24.06
N PRO A 11 -3.25 -38.67 -25.00
CA PRO A 11 -2.81 -37.30 -24.72
C PRO A 11 -3.89 -36.37 -24.13
N GLU A 12 -5.18 -36.71 -24.26
CA GLU A 12 -6.31 -35.94 -23.71
C GLU A 12 -6.28 -35.82 -22.17
N ARG A 13 -5.91 -36.88 -21.43
CA ARG A 13 -5.94 -36.85 -19.95
C ARG A 13 -4.88 -35.91 -19.35
N THR A 14 -3.72 -35.78 -19.99
CA THR A 14 -2.64 -34.90 -19.54
C THR A 14 -2.97 -33.43 -19.79
N THR A 15 -3.63 -33.11 -20.90
CA THR A 15 -4.10 -31.74 -21.19
C THR A 15 -5.23 -31.28 -20.28
N GLU A 16 -6.15 -32.19 -19.91
CA GLU A 16 -7.24 -31.92 -18.97
C GLU A 16 -6.70 -31.63 -17.57
N THR A 17 -5.77 -32.46 -17.08
CA THR A 17 -5.11 -32.30 -15.77
C THR A 17 -4.32 -30.98 -15.66
N MET A 18 -3.62 -30.57 -16.72
CA MET A 18 -2.92 -29.27 -16.75
C MET A 18 -3.89 -28.07 -16.81
N GLY A 19 -5.04 -28.24 -17.47
CA GLY A 19 -6.10 -27.23 -17.50
C GLY A 19 -6.71 -26.99 -16.13
N ASP A 20 -6.97 -28.06 -15.38
CA ASP A 20 -7.52 -28.00 -14.02
C ASP A 20 -6.53 -27.38 -13.03
N PHE A 21 -5.24 -27.67 -13.17
CA PHE A 21 -4.20 -27.07 -12.33
C PHE A 21 -4.08 -25.55 -12.54
N ARG A 22 -4.16 -25.08 -13.79
CA ARG A 22 -4.17 -23.65 -14.11
C ARG A 22 -5.42 -22.94 -13.60
N ARG A 23 -6.58 -23.59 -13.69
CA ARG A 23 -7.82 -23.04 -13.14
C ARG A 23 -7.71 -22.86 -11.63
N LEU A 24 -7.23 -23.88 -10.92
CA LEU A 24 -7.02 -23.83 -9.48
C LEU A 24 -6.01 -22.74 -9.07
N LEU A 25 -4.93 -22.55 -9.86
CA LEU A 25 -3.99 -21.45 -9.64
C LEU A 25 -4.69 -20.09 -9.67
N HIS A 26 -5.45 -19.82 -10.73
CA HIS A 26 -6.15 -18.54 -10.89
C HIS A 26 -7.23 -18.34 -9.82
N GLU A 27 -8.00 -19.38 -9.48
CA GLU A 27 -8.98 -19.31 -8.39
C GLU A 27 -8.32 -18.93 -7.06
N ASN A 28 -7.16 -19.52 -6.74
CA ASN A 28 -6.43 -19.14 -5.53
C ASN A 28 -5.85 -17.72 -5.61
N MET A 29 -5.39 -17.28 -6.78
CA MET A 29 -4.93 -15.90 -6.98
C MET A 29 -6.07 -14.88 -6.82
N GLU A 30 -7.28 -15.21 -7.25
CA GLU A 30 -8.48 -14.38 -7.03
C GLU A 30 -8.82 -14.27 -5.53
N VAL A 31 -8.73 -15.38 -4.78
CA VAL A 31 -8.90 -15.36 -3.32
C VAL A 31 -7.88 -14.46 -2.65
N ILE A 32 -6.60 -14.60 -3.01
CA ILE A 32 -5.51 -13.76 -2.47
C ILE A 32 -5.76 -12.27 -2.81
N SER A 33 -6.18 -11.97 -4.04
CA SER A 33 -6.51 -10.60 -4.46
C SER A 33 -7.66 -10.02 -3.62
N SER A 34 -8.71 -10.81 -3.39
CA SER A 34 -9.83 -10.41 -2.53
C SER A 34 -9.39 -10.15 -1.08
N ASP A 35 -8.53 -11.01 -0.53
CA ASP A 35 -7.99 -10.84 0.82
C ASP A 35 -7.12 -9.58 0.92
N LEU A 36 -6.32 -9.27 -0.10
CA LEU A 36 -5.51 -8.06 -0.16
C LEU A 36 -6.37 -6.79 -0.23
N VAL A 37 -7.45 -6.80 -1.03
CA VAL A 37 -8.40 -5.68 -1.09
C VAL A 37 -9.10 -5.48 0.26
N HIS A 38 -9.47 -6.57 0.94
CA HIS A 38 -10.04 -6.49 2.28
C HIS A 38 -9.02 -5.94 3.29
N LEU A 39 -7.75 -6.33 3.19
CA LEU A 39 -6.68 -5.77 4.03
C LEU A 39 -6.57 -4.26 3.85
N ALA A 40 -6.56 -3.77 2.62
CA ALA A 40 -6.49 -2.34 2.34
C ALA A 40 -7.72 -1.58 2.87
N ALA A 41 -8.91 -2.18 2.82
CA ALA A 41 -10.11 -1.60 3.42
C ALA A 41 -9.99 -1.46 4.95
N LEU A 42 -9.39 -2.46 5.63
CA LEU A 42 -9.11 -2.38 7.07
C LEU A 42 -8.10 -1.29 7.39
N VAL A 43 -7.04 -1.14 6.59
CA VAL A 43 -6.07 -0.04 6.73
C VAL A 43 -6.78 1.32 6.58
N GLY A 44 -7.62 1.49 5.56
CA GLY A 44 -8.39 2.73 5.37
C GLY A 44 -9.33 3.03 6.53
N GLU A 45 -9.99 2.02 7.09
CA GLU A 45 -10.80 2.18 8.31
C GLU A 45 -9.94 2.61 9.51
N SER A 46 -8.76 2.02 9.67
CA SER A 46 -7.80 2.42 10.70
C SER A 46 -7.36 3.87 10.55
N VAL A 47 -7.15 4.38 9.32
CA VAL A 47 -6.85 5.80 9.05
C VAL A 47 -7.96 6.70 9.58
N VAL A 48 -9.21 6.40 9.20
CA VAL A 48 -10.38 7.19 9.62
C VAL A 48 -10.53 7.18 11.15
N ARG A 49 -10.55 5.99 11.77
CA ARG A 49 -10.75 5.85 13.22
C ARG A 49 -9.58 6.39 14.04
N GLY A 50 -8.34 6.22 13.57
CA GLY A 50 -7.15 6.76 14.22
C GLY A 50 -7.11 8.28 14.18
N THR A 51 -7.57 8.87 13.06
CA THR A 51 -7.75 10.31 12.93
C THR A 51 -8.85 10.80 13.87
N GLU A 52 -9.99 10.11 13.92
CA GLU A 52 -11.07 10.45 14.84
C GLU A 52 -10.61 10.39 16.31
N ALA A 53 -9.87 9.35 16.69
CA ALA A 53 -9.30 9.21 18.03
C ALA A 53 -8.36 10.37 18.39
N LEU A 54 -7.50 10.78 17.43
CA LEU A 54 -6.61 11.92 17.58
C LEU A 54 -7.36 13.23 17.77
N LEU A 55 -8.33 13.50 16.91
CA LEU A 55 -9.01 14.78 16.89
C LEU A 55 -10.05 14.89 18.01
N SER A 56 -10.74 13.80 18.37
CA SER A 56 -11.70 13.82 19.50
C SER A 56 -11.03 13.84 20.87
N GLY A 57 -9.79 13.34 20.97
CA GLY A 57 -9.11 13.12 22.25
C GLY A 57 -9.64 11.91 23.02
N GLU A 58 -10.51 11.08 22.42
CA GLU A 58 -11.18 9.96 23.09
C GLU A 58 -10.28 8.71 23.16
N PRO A 59 -9.82 8.30 24.36
CA PRO A 59 -8.88 7.18 24.49
C PRO A 59 -9.45 5.82 24.08
N ALA A 60 -10.78 5.68 24.12
CA ALA A 60 -11.46 4.45 23.73
C ALA A 60 -11.30 4.15 22.24
N LEU A 61 -11.41 5.18 21.38
CA LEU A 61 -11.22 5.04 19.94
C LEU A 61 -9.77 4.66 19.60
N ALA A 62 -8.81 5.27 20.29
CA ALA A 62 -7.40 4.92 20.12
C ALA A 62 -7.11 3.46 20.54
N LYS A 63 -7.76 2.98 21.60
CA LYS A 63 -7.65 1.57 22.00
C LYS A 63 -8.22 0.63 20.94
N GLU A 64 -9.36 0.98 20.35
CA GLU A 64 -9.98 0.17 19.31
C GLU A 64 -9.08 0.02 18.08
N VAL A 65 -8.41 1.08 17.64
CA VAL A 65 -7.44 1.01 16.53
C VAL A 65 -6.29 0.06 16.87
N ILE A 66 -5.76 0.14 18.08
CA ILE A 66 -4.66 -0.73 18.54
C ILE A 66 -5.11 -2.20 18.61
N ASP A 67 -6.31 -2.46 19.14
CA ASP A 67 -6.81 -3.83 19.30
C ASP A 67 -7.20 -4.47 17.95
N ASN A 68 -7.63 -3.67 16.96
CA ASN A 68 -7.99 -4.15 15.62
C ASN A 68 -6.79 -4.49 14.74
N ASP A 69 -5.58 -4.04 15.13
CA ASP A 69 -4.33 -4.30 14.40
C ASP A 69 -4.01 -5.81 14.31
N ASP A 70 -4.29 -6.57 15.38
CA ASP A 70 -4.12 -8.04 15.39
C ASP A 70 -4.88 -8.72 14.22
N ARG A 71 -6.04 -8.18 13.83
CA ARG A 71 -6.84 -8.70 12.72
C ARG A 71 -6.21 -8.36 11.36
N LEU A 72 -5.60 -7.18 11.25
CA LEU A 72 -4.88 -6.71 10.07
C LEU A 72 -3.64 -7.60 9.85
N ASP A 73 -2.83 -7.79 10.89
CA ASP A 73 -1.65 -8.66 10.89
C ASP A 73 -2.00 -10.10 10.51
N ALA A 74 -3.05 -10.66 11.12
CA ALA A 74 -3.49 -12.01 10.83
C ALA A 74 -3.93 -12.17 9.36
N LEU A 75 -4.58 -11.16 8.77
CA LEU A 75 -4.96 -11.20 7.36
C LEU A 75 -3.74 -11.03 6.44
N SER A 76 -2.83 -10.11 6.75
CA SER A 76 -1.57 -9.92 6.04
C SER A 76 -0.74 -11.21 6.00
N LEU A 77 -0.61 -11.88 7.15
CA LEU A 77 0.10 -13.16 7.24
C LEU A 77 -0.56 -14.25 6.37
N ARG A 78 -1.89 -14.32 6.36
CA ARG A 78 -2.62 -15.28 5.49
C ARG A 78 -2.37 -15.02 4.00
N VAL A 79 -2.35 -13.76 3.57
CA VAL A 79 -2.04 -13.37 2.20
C VAL A 79 -0.63 -13.83 1.83
N GLU A 80 0.34 -13.56 2.70
CA GLU A 80 1.73 -13.95 2.50
C GLU A 80 1.91 -15.48 2.42
N GLU A 81 1.36 -16.23 3.37
CA GLU A 81 1.41 -17.70 3.38
C GLU A 81 0.76 -18.31 2.14
N SER A 82 -0.34 -17.74 1.67
CA SER A 82 -1.03 -18.18 0.46
C SER A 82 -0.19 -17.93 -0.79
N CYS A 83 0.49 -16.79 -0.88
CA CYS A 83 1.43 -16.49 -1.96
C CYS A 83 2.58 -17.51 -1.98
N PHE A 84 3.21 -17.77 -0.83
CA PHE A 84 4.28 -18.78 -0.72
C PHE A 84 3.80 -20.17 -1.14
N ARG A 85 2.58 -20.54 -0.76
CA ARG A 85 1.98 -21.82 -1.15
C ARG A 85 1.84 -21.95 -2.67
N LEU A 86 1.39 -20.91 -3.37
CA LEU A 86 1.29 -20.93 -4.84
C LEU A 86 2.66 -21.03 -5.49
N LEU A 87 3.65 -20.29 -5.01
CA LEU A 87 5.03 -20.35 -5.52
C LEU A 87 5.63 -21.75 -5.35
N ALA A 88 5.42 -22.37 -4.19
CA ALA A 88 6.01 -23.66 -3.86
C ALA A 88 5.31 -24.84 -4.56
N LEU A 89 3.99 -24.79 -4.70
CA LEU A 89 3.21 -25.95 -5.14
C LEU A 89 2.78 -25.89 -6.61
N GLN A 90 2.74 -24.70 -7.22
CA GLN A 90 2.04 -24.51 -8.50
C GLN A 90 2.89 -24.01 -9.67
N GLY A 91 4.19 -23.79 -9.49
CA GLY A 91 5.11 -23.46 -10.59
C GLY A 91 4.60 -22.35 -11.54
N PRO A 92 4.21 -21.18 -11.01
CA PRO A 92 3.59 -20.11 -11.80
C PRO A 92 4.47 -19.66 -12.98
N MET A 93 3.83 -19.31 -14.10
CA MET A 93 4.56 -18.77 -15.26
C MET A 93 4.91 -17.29 -15.05
N ALA A 94 5.62 -16.68 -16.01
CA ALA A 94 6.17 -15.33 -15.84
C ALA A 94 5.15 -14.26 -15.40
N SER A 95 3.94 -14.24 -15.98
CA SER A 95 2.86 -13.30 -15.59
C SER A 95 2.33 -13.56 -14.18
N ASP A 96 2.18 -14.83 -13.84
CA ASP A 96 1.57 -15.27 -12.58
C ASP A 96 2.56 -15.00 -11.44
N LEU A 97 3.84 -15.32 -11.67
CA LEU A 97 4.94 -15.01 -10.77
C LEU A 97 5.03 -13.50 -10.49
N ARG A 98 4.95 -12.66 -11.52
CA ARG A 98 4.94 -11.19 -11.31
C ARG A 98 3.76 -10.75 -10.47
N THR A 99 2.57 -11.30 -10.72
CA THR A 99 1.37 -10.97 -9.96
C THR A 99 1.50 -11.39 -8.49
N ILE A 100 1.99 -12.60 -8.22
CA ILE A 100 2.19 -13.10 -6.86
C ILE A 100 3.23 -12.25 -6.12
N VAL A 101 4.38 -11.97 -6.75
CA VAL A 101 5.44 -11.16 -6.15
C VAL A 101 4.97 -9.72 -5.91
N ALA A 102 4.26 -9.10 -6.86
CA ALA A 102 3.69 -7.77 -6.67
C ALA A 102 2.70 -7.76 -5.50
N THR A 103 1.82 -8.76 -5.42
CA THR A 103 0.85 -8.92 -4.32
C THR A 103 1.54 -9.03 -2.97
N MET A 104 2.61 -9.83 -2.84
CA MET A 104 3.39 -9.92 -1.60
C MET A 104 4.00 -8.57 -1.21
N ARG A 105 4.51 -7.81 -2.18
CA ARG A 105 5.09 -6.48 -1.93
C ARG A 105 4.03 -5.47 -1.51
N ILE A 106 2.88 -5.47 -2.16
CA ILE A 106 1.74 -4.61 -1.80
C ILE A 106 1.25 -4.96 -0.39
N ASN A 107 1.13 -6.25 -0.06
CA ASN A 107 0.76 -6.72 1.28
C ASN A 107 1.65 -6.11 2.37
N ALA A 108 2.96 -6.06 2.14
CA ALA A 108 3.91 -5.46 3.08
C ALA A 108 3.86 -3.92 3.15
N GLU A 109 3.36 -3.21 2.12
CA GLU A 109 3.09 -1.77 2.22
C GLU A 109 1.80 -1.51 3.02
N LEU A 110 0.78 -2.37 2.86
CA LEU A 110 -0.48 -2.30 3.61
C LEU A 110 -0.30 -2.57 5.11
N GLU A 111 0.45 -3.61 5.46
CA GLU A 111 0.77 -3.93 6.86
C GLU A 111 1.51 -2.77 7.55
N ARG A 112 2.57 -2.25 6.91
CA ARG A 112 3.29 -1.06 7.41
C ARG A 112 2.39 0.16 7.58
N SER A 113 1.40 0.33 6.71
CA SER A 113 0.41 1.42 6.84
C SER A 113 -0.52 1.22 8.04
N GLY A 114 -0.92 -0.02 8.33
CA GLY A 114 -1.64 -0.39 9.56
C GLY A 114 -0.84 -0.05 10.83
N ASP A 115 0.42 -0.47 10.84
CA ASP A 115 1.41 -0.18 11.90
C ASP A 115 1.57 1.32 12.18
N LEU A 116 1.58 2.13 11.12
CA LEU A 116 1.61 3.59 11.24
C LEU A 116 0.37 4.12 11.95
N MET A 117 -0.82 3.55 11.67
CA MET A 117 -2.05 3.96 12.35
C MET A 117 -2.10 3.54 13.82
N VAL A 118 -1.47 2.43 14.20
CA VAL A 118 -1.23 2.10 15.61
C VAL A 118 -0.36 3.17 16.28
N ASN A 119 0.66 3.68 15.57
CA ASN A 119 1.50 4.75 16.09
C ASN A 119 0.76 6.09 16.20
N VAL A 120 -0.14 6.39 15.27
CA VAL A 120 -1.08 7.54 15.38
C VAL A 120 -1.94 7.38 16.63
N ALA A 121 -2.58 6.23 16.85
CA ALA A 121 -3.43 5.97 18.01
C ALA A 121 -2.65 6.08 19.34
N LYS A 122 -1.43 5.53 19.39
CA LYS A 122 -0.52 5.69 20.54
C LYS A 122 -0.15 7.16 20.76
N GLY A 123 0.06 7.92 19.67
CA GLY A 123 0.32 9.36 19.68
C GLY A 123 -0.86 10.15 20.24
N ALA A 124 -2.07 9.89 19.72
CA ALA A 124 -3.33 10.49 20.18
C ALA A 124 -3.50 10.35 21.70
N ARG A 125 -3.25 9.15 22.25
CA ARG A 125 -3.30 8.93 23.70
C ARG A 125 -2.33 9.81 24.49
N ARG A 126 -1.10 10.02 23.98
CA ARG A 126 -0.09 10.85 24.64
C ARG A 126 -0.48 12.32 24.71
N ILE A 127 -1.27 12.81 23.77
CA ILE A 127 -1.72 14.20 23.70
C ILE A 127 -3.23 14.36 23.90
N SER A 128 -3.89 13.39 24.53
CA SER A 128 -5.35 13.40 24.76
C SER A 128 -5.85 14.61 25.56
N THR A 129 -4.99 15.27 26.34
CA THR A 129 -5.31 16.49 27.09
C THR A 129 -4.89 17.78 26.38
N VAL A 130 -4.26 17.68 25.21
CA VAL A 130 -3.82 18.85 24.42
C VAL A 130 -4.99 19.27 23.54
N GLU A 131 -5.39 20.53 23.67
CA GLU A 131 -6.36 21.11 22.75
C GLU A 131 -5.67 21.43 21.42
N ILE A 132 -6.11 20.77 20.35
CA ILE A 132 -5.57 20.99 19.00
C ILE A 132 -6.27 22.22 18.40
N PRO A 133 -5.53 23.28 18.01
CA PRO A 133 -6.12 24.47 17.41
C PRO A 133 -6.97 24.13 16.17
N PRO A 134 -8.10 24.82 15.92
CA PRO A 134 -9.01 24.50 14.81
C PRO A 134 -8.35 24.44 13.42
N VAL A 135 -7.38 25.32 13.15
CA VAL A 135 -6.63 25.34 11.88
C VAL A 135 -5.81 24.05 11.73
N VAL A 136 -5.01 23.70 12.74
CA VAL A 136 -4.20 22.48 12.77
C VAL A 136 -5.09 21.24 12.64
N ARG A 137 -6.22 21.22 13.37
CA ARG A 137 -7.23 20.16 13.30
C ARG A 137 -7.74 19.94 11.88
N GLY A 138 -8.07 21.02 11.18
CA GLY A 138 -8.56 20.98 9.80
C GLY A 138 -7.53 20.42 8.82
N ILE A 139 -6.27 20.80 8.97
CA ILE A 139 -5.18 20.30 8.10
C ILE A 139 -4.94 18.81 8.35
N VAL A 140 -4.90 18.36 9.62
CA VAL A 140 -4.76 16.92 9.95
C VAL A 140 -5.88 16.09 9.32
N GLN A 141 -7.13 16.57 9.37
CA GLN A 141 -8.24 15.89 8.71
C GLN A 141 -8.01 15.77 7.19
N GLN A 142 -7.57 16.85 6.54
CA GLN A 142 -7.27 16.83 5.11
C GLN A 142 -6.14 15.86 4.76
N MET A 143 -5.09 15.79 5.58
CA MET A 143 -4.01 14.81 5.39
C MET A 143 -4.51 13.37 5.47
N ALA A 144 -5.37 13.06 6.44
CA ALA A 144 -5.95 11.73 6.59
C ALA A 144 -6.88 11.36 5.43
N ASP A 145 -7.70 12.31 4.98
CA ASP A 145 -8.58 12.15 3.83
C ASP A 145 -7.77 11.89 2.55
N GLU A 146 -6.68 12.64 2.37
CA GLU A 146 -5.78 12.51 1.22
C GLU A 146 -5.03 11.18 1.22
N ALA A 147 -4.45 10.78 2.36
CA ALA A 147 -3.80 9.47 2.49
C ALA A 147 -4.77 8.31 2.22
N THR A 148 -6.03 8.42 2.69
CA THR A 148 -7.08 7.43 2.41
C THR A 148 -7.44 7.40 0.91
N ARG A 149 -7.51 8.57 0.27
CA ARG A 149 -7.77 8.70 -1.17
C ARG A 149 -6.67 8.05 -2.00
N MET A 150 -5.41 8.31 -1.67
CA MET A 150 -4.25 7.70 -2.34
C MET A 150 -4.25 6.18 -2.18
N LEU A 151 -4.47 5.67 -0.97
CA LEU A 151 -4.53 4.23 -0.71
C LEU A 151 -5.63 3.55 -1.52
N ARG A 152 -6.82 4.16 -1.57
CA ARG A 152 -7.92 3.66 -2.39
C ARG A 152 -7.56 3.65 -3.87
N PHE A 153 -7.00 4.74 -4.39
CA PHE A 153 -6.61 4.84 -5.79
C PHE A 153 -5.53 3.82 -6.16
N ALA A 154 -4.58 3.56 -5.25
CA ALA A 154 -3.59 2.51 -5.42
C ALA A 154 -4.23 1.11 -5.52
N MET A 155 -5.24 0.82 -4.70
CA MET A 155 -5.95 -0.46 -4.78
C MET A 155 -6.88 -0.57 -5.98
N ASP A 156 -7.51 0.52 -6.41
CA ASP A 156 -8.27 0.57 -7.65
C ASP A 156 -7.35 0.24 -8.84
N SER A 157 -6.12 0.79 -8.86
CA SER A 157 -5.11 0.45 -9.88
C SER A 157 -4.70 -1.02 -9.86
N TYR A 158 -4.61 -1.63 -8.67
CA TYR A 158 -4.28 -3.05 -8.50
C TYR A 158 -5.39 -3.95 -9.05
N VAL A 159 -6.65 -3.66 -8.70
CA VAL A 159 -7.83 -4.42 -9.15
C VAL A 159 -7.97 -4.34 -10.67
N ASP A 160 -7.80 -3.15 -11.24
CA ASP A 160 -7.88 -2.93 -12.69
C ASP A 160 -6.62 -3.39 -13.43
N ARG A 161 -5.57 -3.77 -12.70
CA ARG A 161 -4.24 -4.11 -13.22
C ARG A 161 -3.68 -3.02 -14.14
N SER A 162 -3.91 -1.76 -13.78
CA SER A 162 -3.63 -0.61 -14.63
C SER A 162 -2.32 0.07 -14.22
N GLY A 163 -1.26 -0.17 -14.98
CA GLY A 163 0.02 0.56 -14.86
C GLY A 163 -0.13 2.08 -14.95
N PRO A 164 -0.92 2.63 -15.91
CA PRO A 164 -1.18 4.06 -16.00
C PRO A 164 -1.85 4.66 -14.76
N LEU A 165 -2.81 3.96 -14.14
CA LEU A 165 -3.38 4.39 -12.86
C LEU A 165 -2.31 4.35 -11.76
N GLY A 166 -1.51 3.28 -11.71
CA GLY A 166 -0.39 3.20 -10.76
C GLY A 166 0.62 4.35 -10.91
N ALA A 167 0.86 4.83 -12.14
CA ALA A 167 1.76 5.96 -12.42
C ALA A 167 1.26 7.30 -11.92
N ALA A 168 -0.05 7.53 -12.00
CA ALA A 168 -0.66 8.79 -11.58
C ALA A 168 -0.56 9.04 -10.06
N LEU A 169 -0.16 8.05 -9.25
CA LEU A 169 0.02 8.23 -7.81
C LEU A 169 1.14 9.20 -7.44
N HIS A 170 2.20 9.28 -8.24
CA HIS A 170 3.25 10.28 -8.03
C HIS A 170 2.68 11.70 -8.04
N ASP A 171 1.82 12.01 -9.01
CA ASP A 171 1.18 13.32 -9.11
C ASP A 171 0.12 13.57 -8.01
N LEU A 172 -0.41 12.51 -7.40
CA LEU A 172 -1.38 12.62 -6.32
C LEU A 172 -0.72 12.95 -4.97
N ASP A 173 0.53 12.53 -4.77
CA ASP A 173 1.30 12.74 -3.55
C ASP A 173 1.70 14.20 -3.33
N ASP A 174 1.86 14.98 -4.41
CA ASP A 174 2.11 16.43 -4.35
C ASP A 174 1.13 17.16 -3.42
N ARG A 175 -0.15 16.72 -3.38
CA ARG A 175 -1.14 17.34 -2.50
C ARG A 175 -0.87 17.05 -1.02
N LEU A 176 -0.38 15.87 -0.69
CA LEU A 176 -0.06 15.49 0.67
C LEU A 176 1.20 16.21 1.17
N ASP A 177 2.18 16.40 0.28
CA ASP A 177 3.37 17.24 0.52
C ASP A 177 3.03 18.71 0.79
N ASP A 178 2.11 19.28 0.01
CA ASP A 178 1.60 20.63 0.25
C ASP A 178 0.93 20.74 1.62
N LEU A 179 0.06 19.78 1.97
CA LEU A 179 -0.61 19.74 3.27
C LEU A 179 0.39 19.60 4.42
N GLN A 180 1.47 18.83 4.24
CA GLN A 180 2.53 18.69 5.23
C GLN A 180 3.25 20.03 5.45
N SER A 181 3.51 20.79 4.39
CA SER A 181 4.11 22.12 4.47
C SER A 181 3.18 23.13 5.18
N GLU A 182 1.89 23.13 4.81
CA GLU A 182 0.85 23.93 5.48
C GLU A 182 0.74 23.58 6.97
N PHE A 183 0.77 22.29 7.30
CA PHE A 183 0.68 21.79 8.67
C PHE A 183 1.85 22.25 9.54
N VAL A 184 3.09 22.15 9.02
CA VAL A 184 4.28 22.59 9.75
C VAL A 184 4.21 24.07 10.06
N ALA A 185 3.81 24.91 9.09
CA ALA A 185 3.62 26.34 9.31
C ALA A 185 2.55 26.63 10.37
N ALA A 186 1.41 25.93 10.31
CA ALA A 186 0.31 26.10 11.25
C ALA A 186 0.68 25.72 12.69
N ILE A 187 1.51 24.69 12.88
CA ILE A 187 2.01 24.30 14.21
C ILE A 187 2.92 25.38 14.80
N PHE A 188 3.84 25.94 14.01
CA PHE A 188 4.72 27.02 14.50
C PHE A 188 3.91 28.26 14.89
N GLU A 189 2.94 28.66 14.07
CA GLU A 189 2.08 29.81 14.38
C GLU A 189 1.26 29.56 15.67
N ALA A 190 0.76 28.35 15.88
CA ALA A 190 0.03 27.99 17.09
C ALA A 190 0.91 28.00 18.36
N ASP A 191 2.16 27.56 18.26
CA ASP A 191 3.14 27.63 19.36
C ASP A 191 3.49 29.09 19.68
N GLU A 192 3.74 29.94 18.67
CA GLU A 192 4.02 31.37 18.83
C GLU A 192 2.86 32.13 19.50
N ARG A 193 1.61 31.73 19.23
CA ARG A 193 0.42 32.28 19.90
C ARG A 193 0.16 31.70 21.30
N GLY A 194 0.92 30.69 21.72
CA GLY A 194 0.74 30.00 23.00
C GLY A 194 -0.51 29.11 23.05
N GLU A 195 -1.07 28.74 21.90
CA GLU A 195 -2.28 27.90 21.77
C GLU A 195 -1.94 26.42 21.78
N LEU A 196 -0.71 26.05 21.42
CA LEU A 196 -0.24 24.67 21.35
C LEU A 196 1.09 24.54 22.10
N PRO A 197 1.18 23.70 23.17
CA PRO A 197 2.45 23.48 23.84
C PRO A 197 3.42 22.73 22.93
N ILE A 198 4.73 23.04 23.05
CA ILE A 198 5.80 22.41 22.24
C ILE A 198 5.78 20.87 22.27
N SER A 199 5.41 20.25 23.39
CA SER A 199 5.27 18.79 23.48
C SER A 199 4.13 18.25 22.62
N GLY A 200 3.02 18.98 22.54
CA GLY A 200 1.90 18.70 21.64
C GLY A 200 2.29 18.89 20.18
N ALA A 201 2.96 20.00 19.86
CA ALA A 201 3.49 20.30 18.53
C ALA A 201 4.41 19.19 18.00
N VAL A 202 5.38 18.73 18.80
CA VAL A 202 6.29 17.65 18.42
C VAL A 202 5.54 16.34 18.17
N GLN A 203 4.59 15.99 19.03
CA GLN A 203 3.82 14.76 18.85
C GLN A 203 2.93 14.81 17.60
N LEU A 204 2.34 15.98 17.31
CA LEU A 204 1.55 16.21 16.11
C LEU A 204 2.43 16.16 14.85
N ALA A 205 3.64 16.72 14.87
CA ALA A 205 4.61 16.60 13.78
C ALA A 205 4.97 15.14 13.45
N LEU A 206 5.18 14.30 14.47
CA LEU A 206 5.40 12.87 14.27
C LEU A 206 4.19 12.18 13.63
N ILE A 207 2.98 12.56 14.04
CA ILE A 207 1.73 12.00 13.50
C ILE A 207 1.51 12.41 12.05
N ALA A 208 1.73 13.68 11.70
CA ALA A 208 1.59 14.17 10.33
C ALA A 208 2.51 13.43 9.37
N ARG A 209 3.75 13.15 9.80
CA ARG A 209 4.68 12.30 9.06
C ARG A 209 4.19 10.86 8.87
N TYR A 210 3.32 10.34 9.73
CA TYR A 210 2.74 9.02 9.50
C TYR A 210 1.70 9.03 8.37
N TYR A 211 0.96 10.12 8.17
CA TYR A 211 0.07 10.24 7.00
C TYR A 211 0.87 10.36 5.71
N GLU A 212 1.93 11.18 5.67
CA GLU A 212 2.86 11.27 4.52
C GLU A 212 3.43 9.91 4.15
N ARG A 213 3.94 9.14 5.12
CA ARG A 213 4.40 7.77 4.87
C ARG A 213 3.33 6.82 4.35
N ILE A 214 2.05 7.03 4.66
CA ILE A 214 0.95 6.23 4.06
C ILE A 214 0.77 6.63 2.59
N GLY A 215 0.93 7.91 2.25
CA GLY A 215 1.04 8.39 0.86
C GLY A 215 2.19 7.72 0.11
N ASP A 216 3.40 7.71 0.70
CA ASP A 216 4.56 6.98 0.16
C ASP A 216 4.25 5.50 -0.10
N HIS A 217 3.58 4.84 0.85
CA HIS A 217 3.18 3.44 0.72
C HIS A 217 2.20 3.26 -0.44
N ALA A 218 1.26 4.18 -0.65
CA ALA A 218 0.35 4.15 -1.80
C ALA A 218 1.10 4.30 -3.13
N VAL A 219 2.07 5.23 -3.23
CA VAL A 219 2.94 5.38 -4.41
C VAL A 219 3.70 4.08 -4.70
N ASN A 220 4.31 3.50 -3.66
CA ASN A 220 5.02 2.22 -3.77
C ASN A 220 4.10 1.09 -4.29
N ILE A 221 2.84 1.03 -3.84
CA ILE A 221 1.83 0.10 -4.36
C ILE A 221 1.60 0.33 -5.85
N GLY A 222 1.42 1.58 -6.28
CA GLY A 222 1.28 1.96 -7.70
C GLY A 222 2.44 1.47 -8.57
N GLU A 223 3.67 1.59 -8.08
CA GLU A 223 4.86 1.07 -8.77
C GLU A 223 4.85 -0.47 -8.88
N ARG A 224 4.32 -1.17 -7.86
CA ARG A 224 4.16 -2.64 -7.94
C ARG A 224 3.09 -3.03 -8.96
N VAL A 225 2.04 -2.22 -9.12
CA VAL A 225 1.00 -2.44 -10.13
C VAL A 225 1.56 -2.24 -11.54
N GLN A 226 2.38 -1.22 -11.77
CA GLN A 226 3.10 -1.06 -13.04
C GLN A 226 3.97 -2.27 -13.37
N PHE A 227 4.79 -2.71 -12.41
CA PHE A 227 5.60 -3.91 -12.59
C PHE A 227 4.75 -5.16 -12.88
N MET A 228 3.62 -5.31 -12.20
CA MET A 228 2.68 -6.41 -12.43
C MET A 228 2.13 -6.39 -13.86
N ALA A 229 1.75 -5.22 -14.37
CA ALA A 229 1.15 -5.05 -15.70
C ALA A 229 2.18 -5.14 -16.83
N GLU A 230 3.32 -4.46 -16.70
CA GLU A 230 4.26 -4.20 -17.79
C GLU A 230 5.54 -5.04 -17.68
N GLY A 231 5.86 -5.54 -16.50
CA GLY A 231 7.07 -6.34 -16.24
C GLY A 231 8.35 -5.54 -16.08
N VAL A 232 8.27 -4.21 -16.07
CA VAL A 232 9.41 -3.30 -15.85
C VAL A 232 9.21 -2.57 -14.51
N MET A 233 10.29 -2.43 -13.75
CA MET A 233 10.29 -1.65 -12.51
C MET A 233 10.34 -0.15 -12.83
N ALA A 234 9.53 0.67 -12.17
CA ALA A 234 9.46 2.13 -12.40
C ALA A 234 10.85 2.81 -12.39
N GLY A 235 11.71 2.49 -11.42
CA GLY A 235 13.08 3.03 -11.34
C GLY A 235 13.98 2.64 -12.53
N HIS A 236 13.84 1.42 -13.05
CA HIS A 236 14.58 0.98 -14.24
C HIS A 236 13.99 1.54 -15.53
N ALA A 237 12.69 1.83 -15.58
CA ALA A 237 12.06 2.50 -16.71
C ALA A 237 12.57 3.95 -16.84
N HIS A 238 12.75 4.65 -15.71
CA HIS A 238 13.35 5.99 -15.68
C HIS A 238 14.82 5.96 -16.13
N GLU A 239 15.64 5.05 -15.61
CA GLU A 239 17.03 4.88 -16.06
C GLU A 239 17.14 4.45 -17.53
N ALA A 240 16.26 3.57 -18.00
CA ALA A 240 16.23 3.15 -19.41
C ALA A 240 15.80 4.30 -20.32
N ALA A 241 14.80 5.10 -19.93
CA ALA A 241 14.36 6.28 -20.67
C ALA A 241 15.44 7.38 -20.69
N LEU A 242 16.13 7.62 -19.56
CA LEU A 242 17.29 8.50 -19.48
C LEU A 242 18.42 8.01 -20.40
N ALA A 243 18.75 6.72 -20.36
CA ALA A 243 19.77 6.14 -21.22
C ALA A 243 19.39 6.19 -22.71
N GLU A 244 18.10 6.11 -23.05
CA GLU A 244 17.60 6.24 -24.42
C GLU A 244 17.61 7.70 -24.90
N LEU A 245 17.28 8.66 -24.03
CA LEU A 245 17.44 10.09 -24.26
C LEU A 245 18.91 10.49 -24.46
N GLU A 246 19.82 9.95 -23.65
CA GLU A 246 21.27 10.16 -23.78
C GLU A 246 21.80 9.58 -25.10
N ARG A 247 21.32 8.41 -25.53
CA ARG A 247 21.64 7.85 -26.86
C ARG A 247 21.05 8.67 -28.00
N ALA A 248 19.93 9.34 -27.79
CA ALA A 248 19.27 10.19 -28.79
C ALA A 248 19.86 11.61 -28.89
N GLN A 249 20.69 12.05 -27.93
CA GLN A 249 21.34 13.38 -27.95
C GLN A 249 22.86 13.31 -27.67
N PRO A 250 23.68 12.77 -28.60
CA PRO A 250 25.12 12.64 -28.39
C PRO A 250 25.94 13.95 -28.39
N GLU A 251 25.37 15.12 -28.77
CA GLU A 251 26.16 16.35 -29.06
C GLU A 251 25.93 17.55 -28.13
N ARG A 252 25.64 17.36 -26.83
CA ARG A 252 25.53 18.52 -25.89
C ARG A 252 26.43 18.48 -24.65
N LEU A 253 27.36 17.55 -24.53
CA LEU A 253 28.32 17.51 -23.41
C LEU A 253 29.78 17.76 -23.84
N GLY A 254 29.97 18.57 -24.87
CA GLY A 254 31.29 18.95 -25.37
C GLY A 254 31.38 20.42 -25.78
N GLN A 255 31.03 21.35 -24.88
CA GLN A 255 31.47 22.75 -24.92
C GLN A 255 31.73 23.26 -23.51
#